data_AF-A0A8T4NV70-F1
#
_entry.id   AF-A0A8T4NV70-F1
#
_cell.length_a   1.000
_cell.length_b   1.000
_cell.length_c   1.000
_cell.angle_alpha   90.00
_cell.angle_beta   90.00
_cell.angle_gamma   90.00
#
_symmetry.space_group_name_H-M   'P 1'
#
loop_
_entity.id
_entity.type
_entity.pdbx_description
1 polymer ?
#
loop_
_entity_poly.entity_id
_entity_poly.type
_entity_poly.pdbx_seq_one_letter_code
_entity_poly.pdbx_strand_id
1 'polypeptide(L)'
;MRKKVIKKNFFNTKKVSYDSVLVYTNQIKSRRDLAFSIYDRISIGETKLSSISENTKQILENSRQAFYLDRYAESEELLTQFETAYEKERVEASTLSGLKKGALNFFQRYWIYIILVLIVLIVLVIILYKKISRRLLIKRIAKMKAQREALNSLMKKSQEERFKENKISGLVYNIRMKKYKEKLNEIEEELPVLESKIKKINSKK
;
A
#
# COMPACT_ATOMS: atom_id res chain seq x y z
N MET A 1 -67.33 5.98 -2.75
CA MET A 1 -66.45 5.48 -3.83
C MET A 1 -66.73 6.25 -5.13
N ARG A 2 -65.80 7.10 -5.61
CA ARG A 2 -65.97 7.88 -6.86
C ARG A 2 -65.18 7.21 -8.00
N LYS A 3 -65.89 6.73 -9.04
CA LYS A 3 -65.30 6.20 -10.28
C LYS A 3 -64.71 7.36 -11.11
N LYS A 4 -63.38 7.39 -11.28
CA LYS A 4 -62.71 8.29 -12.22
C LYS A 4 -62.94 7.78 -13.64
N VAL A 5 -63.79 8.46 -14.41
CA VAL A 5 -64.02 8.19 -15.83
C VAL A 5 -62.78 8.64 -16.61
N ILE A 6 -62.01 7.68 -17.11
CA ILE A 6 -60.89 7.93 -18.02
C ILE A 6 -61.50 8.32 -19.38
N LYS A 7 -61.47 9.62 -19.72
CA LYS A 7 -61.82 10.09 -21.07
C LYS A 7 -60.81 9.50 -22.07
N LYS A 8 -61.27 8.55 -22.89
CA LYS A 8 -60.53 8.09 -24.07
C LYS A 8 -60.42 9.26 -25.05
N ASN A 9 -59.22 9.83 -25.19
CA ASN A 9 -58.91 10.72 -26.30
C ASN A 9 -58.90 9.88 -27.58
N PHE A 10 -60.00 9.91 -28.33
CA PHE A 10 -60.05 9.35 -29.67
C PHE A 10 -59.24 10.24 -30.61
N PHE A 11 -58.24 9.66 -31.28
CA PHE A 11 -57.47 10.33 -32.32
C PHE A 11 -58.41 10.74 -33.47
N ASN A 12 -58.45 12.04 -33.79
CA ASN A 12 -59.24 12.57 -34.89
C ASN A 12 -58.57 12.19 -36.23
N THR A 13 -59.05 11.13 -36.87
CA THR A 13 -58.45 10.53 -38.08
C THR A 13 -58.64 11.36 -39.36
N LYS A 14 -59.41 12.46 -39.33
CA LYS A 14 -59.75 13.24 -40.54
C LYS A 14 -58.68 14.25 -41.00
N LYS A 15 -57.49 14.29 -40.40
CA LYS A 15 -56.39 15.23 -40.76
C LYS A 15 -54.98 14.63 -40.68
N VAL A 16 -54.82 13.33 -40.86
CA VAL A 16 -53.47 12.75 -40.96
C VAL A 16 -52.97 12.96 -42.39
N SER A 17 -52.01 13.87 -42.58
CA SER A 17 -51.32 14.03 -43.87
C SER A 17 -50.49 12.78 -44.16
N TYR A 18 -50.42 12.38 -45.42
CA TYR A 18 -49.56 11.29 -45.90
C TYR A 18 -48.11 11.46 -45.45
N ASP A 19 -47.61 12.70 -45.40
CA ASP A 19 -46.26 13.04 -44.94
C ASP A 19 -46.01 12.61 -43.48
N SER A 20 -47.02 12.73 -42.62
CA SER A 20 -46.89 12.32 -41.22
C SER A 20 -46.73 10.81 -41.09
N VAL A 21 -47.41 10.02 -41.93
CA VAL A 21 -47.27 8.56 -41.97
C VAL A 21 -45.84 8.18 -42.36
N LEU A 22 -45.28 8.82 -43.40
CA LEU A 22 -43.90 8.58 -43.84
C LEU A 22 -42.89 8.89 -42.73
N VAL A 23 -43.05 10.01 -42.02
CA VAL A 23 -42.17 10.35 -40.88
C VAL A 23 -42.22 9.28 -39.79
N TYR A 24 -43.41 8.83 -39.38
CA TYR A 24 -43.53 7.78 -38.37
C TYR A 24 -42.99 6.43 -38.85
N THR A 25 -43.24 6.04 -40.11
CA THR A 25 -42.67 4.81 -40.69
C THR A 25 -41.14 4.84 -40.67
N ASN A 26 -40.53 5.98 -41.01
CA ASN A 26 -39.09 6.15 -40.95
C ASN A 26 -38.55 6.10 -39.51
N GLN A 27 -39.25 6.70 -38.55
CA GLN A 27 -38.89 6.61 -37.13
C GLN A 27 -38.98 5.18 -36.58
N ILE A 28 -40.03 4.43 -36.94
CA ILE A 28 -40.20 3.02 -36.55
C ILE A 28 -39.06 2.18 -37.14
N LYS A 29 -38.76 2.37 -38.42
CA LYS A 29 -37.65 1.68 -39.09
C LYS A 29 -36.32 1.98 -38.39
N SER A 30 -36.02 3.26 -38.15
CA SER A 30 -34.80 3.68 -37.45
C SER A 30 -34.69 3.09 -36.04
N ARG A 31 -35.78 3.07 -35.26
CA ARG A 31 -35.79 2.45 -33.93
C ARG A 31 -35.56 0.95 -33.97
N ARG A 32 -36.19 0.24 -34.91
CA ARG A 32 -36.00 -1.19 -35.11
C ARG A 32 -34.55 -1.51 -35.46
N ASP A 33 -33.98 -0.75 -36.38
CA ASP A 33 -32.60 -0.96 -36.83
C ASP A 33 -31.60 -0.66 -35.68
N LEU A 34 -31.86 0.37 -34.87
CA LEU A 34 -31.11 0.64 -33.63
C LEU A 34 -31.23 -0.51 -32.62
N ALA A 35 -32.44 -1.03 -32.40
CA ALA A 35 -32.67 -2.11 -31.46
C ALA A 35 -31.90 -3.38 -31.85
N PHE A 36 -31.90 -3.76 -33.13
CA PHE A 36 -31.09 -4.88 -33.62
C PHE A 36 -29.59 -4.65 -33.40
N SER A 37 -29.08 -3.46 -33.72
CA SER A 37 -27.68 -3.13 -33.50
C SER A 37 -27.26 -3.21 -32.02
N ILE A 38 -28.09 -2.70 -31.11
CA ILE A 38 -27.85 -2.79 -29.66
C ILE A 38 -27.88 -4.24 -29.19
N TYR A 39 -28.86 -5.03 -29.65
CA TYR A 39 -28.98 -6.44 -29.29
C TYR A 39 -27.75 -7.26 -29.70
N ASP A 40 -27.29 -7.07 -30.94
CA ASP A 40 -26.10 -7.74 -31.45
C ASP A 40 -24.85 -7.39 -30.62
N ARG A 41 -24.69 -6.11 -30.25
CA ARG A 41 -23.60 -5.66 -29.38
C ARG A 41 -23.68 -6.24 -27.97
N ILE A 42 -24.87 -6.32 -27.38
CA ILE A 42 -25.08 -6.99 -26.07
C ILE A 42 -24.67 -8.46 -26.18
N SER A 43 -25.12 -9.17 -27.20
CA SER A 43 -24.80 -10.59 -27.39
C SER A 43 -23.28 -10.82 -27.54
N ILE A 44 -22.60 -9.97 -28.32
CA ILE A 44 -21.13 -9.98 -28.41
C ILE A 44 -20.49 -9.71 -27.04
N GLY A 45 -21.01 -8.75 -26.27
CA GLY A 45 -20.56 -8.45 -24.91
C GLY A 45 -20.69 -9.65 -23.97
N GLU A 46 -21.78 -10.41 -24.05
CA GLU A 46 -22.03 -11.58 -23.21
C GLU A 46 -20.99 -12.68 -23.41
N THR A 47 -20.51 -12.88 -24.65
CA THR A 47 -19.44 -13.87 -24.93
C THR A 47 -18.11 -13.54 -24.23
N LYS A 48 -17.91 -12.30 -23.79
CA LYS A 48 -16.68 -11.80 -23.17
C LYS A 48 -16.69 -11.82 -21.63
N LEU A 49 -17.82 -12.20 -21.00
CA LEU A 49 -18.07 -12.10 -19.55
C LEU A 49 -17.10 -12.91 -18.66
N SER A 50 -16.48 -13.98 -19.18
CA SER A 50 -15.64 -14.89 -18.38
C SER A 50 -14.31 -14.28 -17.94
N SER A 51 -13.89 -13.17 -18.53
CA SER A 51 -12.54 -12.60 -18.37
C SER A 51 -12.50 -11.19 -17.79
N ILE A 52 -13.64 -10.66 -17.35
CA ILE A 52 -13.81 -9.24 -17.02
C ILE A 52 -14.21 -9.02 -15.56
N SER A 53 -13.97 -7.81 -15.06
CA SER A 53 -14.31 -7.43 -13.69
C SER A 53 -15.83 -7.35 -13.47
N GLU A 54 -16.24 -7.53 -12.21
CA GLU A 54 -17.66 -7.48 -11.83
C GLU A 54 -18.31 -6.12 -12.13
N ASN A 55 -17.55 -5.03 -12.00
CA ASN A 55 -18.03 -3.70 -12.34
C ASN A 55 -18.38 -3.58 -13.83
N THR A 56 -17.52 -4.11 -14.71
CA THR A 56 -17.74 -4.10 -16.15
C THR A 56 -18.92 -5.00 -16.54
N LYS A 57 -19.10 -6.14 -15.86
CA LYS A 57 -20.31 -6.97 -16.02
C LYS A 57 -21.59 -6.22 -15.66
N GLN A 58 -21.56 -5.46 -14.56
CA GLN A 58 -22.73 -4.69 -14.11
C GLN A 58 -23.14 -3.63 -15.14
N ILE A 59 -22.19 -2.98 -15.82
CA ILE A 59 -22.48 -2.01 -16.88
C ILE A 59 -23.21 -2.71 -18.05
N LEU A 60 -22.76 -3.90 -18.45
CA LEU A 60 -23.43 -4.69 -19.50
C LEU A 60 -24.84 -5.10 -19.09
N GLU A 61 -25.02 -5.58 -17.85
CA GLU A 61 -26.34 -5.97 -17.35
C GLU A 61 -27.29 -4.77 -17.25
N ASN A 62 -26.80 -3.60 -16.83
CA ASN A 62 -27.59 -2.37 -16.83
C ASN A 62 -28.00 -1.96 -18.25
N SER A 63 -27.09 -2.09 -19.23
CA SER A 63 -27.40 -1.82 -20.63
C SER A 63 -28.50 -2.76 -21.14
N ARG A 64 -28.39 -4.05 -20.83
CA ARG A 64 -29.39 -5.06 -21.16
C ARG A 64 -30.74 -4.73 -20.54
N GLN A 65 -30.75 -4.32 -19.28
CA GLN A 65 -31.98 -3.88 -18.60
C GLN A 65 -32.61 -2.65 -19.28
N ALA A 66 -31.79 -1.65 -19.66
CA ALA A 66 -32.27 -0.47 -20.37
C ALA A 66 -32.87 -0.83 -21.75
N PHE A 67 -32.25 -1.77 -22.47
CA PHE A 67 -32.77 -2.30 -23.74
C PHE A 67 -34.16 -2.93 -23.58
N TYR A 68 -34.35 -3.81 -22.60
CA TYR A 68 -35.65 -4.45 -22.35
C TYR A 68 -36.74 -3.49 -21.86
N LEU A 69 -36.36 -2.29 -21.41
CA LEU A 69 -37.28 -1.22 -21.03
C LEU A 69 -37.52 -0.21 -22.17
N ASP A 70 -37.14 -0.54 -23.40
CA ASP A 70 -37.21 0.31 -24.60
C ASP A 70 -36.46 1.66 -24.46
N ARG A 71 -35.51 1.75 -23.54
CA ARG A 71 -34.63 2.92 -23.32
C ARG A 71 -33.36 2.79 -24.16
N TYR A 72 -33.52 2.76 -25.48
CA TYR A 72 -32.43 2.46 -26.41
C TYR A 72 -31.24 3.43 -26.35
N ALA A 73 -31.49 4.73 -26.17
CA ALA A 73 -30.40 5.72 -26.05
C ALA A 73 -29.52 5.49 -24.81
N GLU A 74 -30.14 5.15 -23.67
CA GLU A 74 -29.43 4.82 -22.43
C GLU A 74 -28.67 3.48 -22.56
N SER A 75 -29.29 2.50 -23.22
CA SER A 75 -28.64 1.21 -23.50
C SER A 75 -27.40 1.38 -24.39
N GLU A 76 -27.48 2.20 -25.43
CA GLU A 76 -26.35 2.51 -26.32
C GLU A 76 -25.21 3.23 -25.59
N GLU A 77 -25.53 4.18 -24.70
CA GLU A 77 -24.54 4.86 -23.87
C GLU A 77 -23.84 3.87 -22.93
N LEU A 78 -24.60 3.03 -22.23
CA LEU A 78 -24.06 2.00 -21.33
C LEU A 78 -23.21 0.96 -22.08
N LEU A 79 -23.58 0.59 -23.31
CA LEU A 79 -22.76 -0.29 -24.15
C LEU A 79 -21.41 0.35 -24.50
N THR A 80 -21.42 1.64 -24.81
CA THR A 80 -20.19 2.39 -25.13
C THR A 80 -19.27 2.48 -23.90
N GLN A 81 -19.85 2.67 -22.71
CA GLN A 81 -19.12 2.61 -21.45
C GLN A 81 -18.55 1.20 -21.20
N PHE A 82 -19.34 0.16 -21.43
CA PHE A 82 -18.90 -1.24 -21.32
C PHE A 82 -17.72 -1.54 -22.25
N GLU A 83 -17.81 -1.18 -23.54
CA GLU A 83 -16.74 -1.41 -24.52
C GLU A 83 -15.45 -0.70 -24.13
N THR A 84 -15.55 0.55 -23.64
CA THR A 84 -14.40 1.32 -23.17
C THR A 84 -13.76 0.67 -21.93
N ALA A 85 -14.56 0.23 -20.97
CA ALA A 85 -14.09 -0.44 -19.76
C ALA A 85 -13.45 -1.81 -20.10
N TYR A 86 -14.08 -2.57 -21.00
CA TYR A 86 -13.58 -3.86 -21.47
C TYR A 86 -12.21 -3.74 -22.16
N GLU A 87 -12.07 -2.81 -23.11
CA GLU A 87 -10.80 -2.63 -23.82
C GLU A 87 -9.69 -2.17 -22.87
N LYS A 88 -10.01 -1.32 -21.89
CA LYS A 88 -9.06 -0.95 -20.84
C LYS A 88 -8.59 -2.16 -20.04
N GLU A 89 -9.51 -2.97 -19.51
CA GLU A 89 -9.17 -4.19 -18.76
C GLU A 89 -8.35 -5.18 -19.60
N ARG A 90 -8.70 -5.33 -20.89
CA ARG A 90 -8.00 -6.20 -21.82
C ARG A 90 -6.57 -5.74 -22.07
N VAL A 91 -6.35 -4.44 -22.25
CA VAL A 91 -5.00 -3.85 -22.40
C VAL A 91 -4.20 -4.05 -21.11
N GLU A 92 -4.81 -3.82 -19.94
CA GLU A 92 -4.16 -4.04 -18.65
C GLU A 92 -3.78 -5.52 -18.44
N ALA A 93 -4.67 -6.45 -18.77
CA ALA A 93 -4.38 -7.89 -18.69
C ALA A 93 -3.27 -8.32 -19.67
N SER A 94 -3.27 -7.76 -20.89
CA SER A 94 -2.25 -8.03 -21.91
C SER A 94 -0.88 -7.49 -21.52
N THR A 95 -0.83 -6.26 -21.01
CA THR A 95 0.41 -5.65 -20.50
C THR A 95 0.93 -6.39 -19.28
N LEU A 96 0.07 -6.74 -18.31
CA LEU A 96 0.47 -7.49 -17.12
C LEU A 96 0.96 -8.90 -17.44
N SER A 97 0.30 -9.61 -18.36
CA SER A 97 0.76 -10.93 -18.80
C SER A 97 2.08 -10.86 -19.58
N GLY A 98 2.27 -9.81 -20.40
CA GLY A 98 3.54 -9.52 -21.06
C GLY A 98 4.66 -9.25 -20.07
N LEU A 99 4.41 -8.40 -19.06
CA LEU A 99 5.36 -8.11 -17.98
C LEU A 99 5.68 -9.36 -17.16
N LYS A 100 4.67 -10.18 -16.82
CA LYS A 100 4.87 -11.44 -16.09
C LYS A 100 5.76 -12.41 -16.87
N LYS A 101 5.50 -12.60 -18.17
CA LYS A 101 6.35 -13.44 -19.04
C LYS A 101 7.76 -12.86 -19.16
N GLY A 102 7.89 -11.55 -19.33
CA GLY A 102 9.18 -10.86 -19.39
C GLY A 102 9.99 -11.03 -18.10
N ALA A 103 9.34 -10.86 -16.95
CA ALA A 103 9.95 -11.06 -15.64
C ALA A 103 10.42 -12.51 -15.46
N LEU A 104 9.56 -13.50 -15.75
CA LEU A 104 9.93 -14.91 -15.65
C LEU A 104 11.13 -15.26 -16.55
N ASN A 105 11.14 -14.77 -17.78
CA ASN A 105 12.26 -14.97 -18.70
C ASN A 105 13.54 -14.28 -18.21
N PHE A 106 13.43 -13.10 -17.61
CA PHE A 106 14.57 -12.41 -16.99
C PHE A 106 15.15 -13.23 -15.84
N PHE A 107 14.32 -13.74 -14.92
CA PHE A 107 14.80 -14.60 -13.85
C PHE A 107 15.42 -15.88 -14.38
N GLN A 108 14.80 -16.54 -15.36
CA GLN A 108 15.34 -17.77 -15.96
C GLN A 108 16.67 -17.53 -16.67
N ARG A 109 16.88 -16.35 -17.28
CA ARG A 109 18.14 -16.02 -17.96
C ARG A 109 19.24 -15.62 -16.97
N TYR A 110 18.90 -14.94 -15.87
CA TYR A 110 19.87 -14.31 -14.98
C TYR A 110 19.94 -14.90 -13.57
N TRP A 111 19.30 -16.03 -13.28
CA TRP A 111 19.26 -16.61 -11.93
C TRP A 111 20.65 -16.85 -11.30
N ILE A 112 21.65 -17.27 -12.09
CA ILE A 112 23.03 -17.47 -11.60
C ILE A 112 23.65 -16.15 -11.12
N TYR A 113 23.49 -15.07 -11.91
CA TYR A 113 23.99 -13.74 -11.52
C TYR A 113 23.26 -13.20 -10.29
N ILE A 114 21.95 -13.42 -10.20
CA ILE A 114 21.15 -13.03 -9.02
C ILE A 114 21.68 -13.73 -7.77
N ILE A 115 21.97 -15.04 -7.83
CA ILE A 115 22.55 -15.79 -6.71
C ILE A 115 23.93 -15.25 -6.34
N LEU A 116 24.79 -14.97 -7.34
CA LEU A 116 26.11 -14.42 -7.11
C LEU A 116 26.05 -13.07 -6.40
N VAL A 117 25.18 -12.15 -6.87
CA VAL A 117 24.95 -10.85 -6.23
C VAL A 117 24.41 -11.01 -4.82
N LEU A 118 23.51 -11.98 -4.60
CA LEU A 118 22.95 -12.27 -3.28
C LEU A 118 24.04 -12.75 -2.30
N ILE A 119 24.95 -13.62 -2.73
CA ILE A 119 26.08 -14.09 -1.91
C ILE A 119 26.99 -12.90 -1.53
N VAL A 120 27.32 -12.04 -2.51
CA VAL A 120 28.14 -10.84 -2.27
C VAL A 120 27.45 -9.91 -1.25
N LEU A 121 26.14 -9.69 -1.39
CA LEU A 121 25.34 -8.90 -0.46
C LEU A 121 25.36 -9.49 0.96
N ILE A 122 25.20 -10.81 1.10
CA ILE A 122 25.24 -11.49 2.41
C ILE A 122 26.60 -11.28 3.09
N VAL A 123 27.69 -11.48 2.35
CA VAL A 123 29.05 -11.26 2.87
C VAL A 123 29.24 -9.80 3.30
N LEU A 124 28.77 -8.85 2.49
CA LEU A 124 28.86 -7.42 2.78
C LEU A 124 28.08 -7.06 4.04
N VAL A 125 26.85 -7.58 4.21
CA VAL A 125 26.03 -7.39 5.42
C VAL A 125 26.75 -7.94 6.67
N ILE A 126 27.36 -9.13 6.59
CA ILE A 126 28.10 -9.72 7.72
C ILE A 126 29.29 -8.83 8.12
N ILE A 127 30.04 -8.32 7.15
CA ILE A 127 31.19 -7.43 7.39
C ILE A 127 30.73 -6.12 8.04
N LEU A 128 29.67 -5.50 7.50
CA LEU A 128 29.12 -4.25 8.03
C LEU A 128 28.58 -4.44 9.44
N TYR A 129 27.83 -5.51 9.70
CA TYR A 129 27.28 -5.82 11.01
C TYR A 129 28.39 -5.94 12.07
N LYS A 130 29.46 -6.69 11.78
CA LYS A 130 30.63 -6.81 12.67
C LYS A 130 31.28 -5.45 12.94
N LYS A 131 31.48 -4.63 11.90
CA LYS A 131 32.11 -3.30 12.01
C LYS A 131 31.28 -2.34 12.86
N ILE A 132 29.95 -2.32 12.65
CA ILE A 132 29.02 -1.46 13.40
C ILE A 132 28.95 -1.90 14.86
N SER A 133 28.76 -3.20 15.12
CA SER A 133 28.69 -3.74 16.49
C SER A 133 29.96 -3.41 17.29
N ARG A 134 31.14 -3.59 16.68
CA ARG A 134 32.41 -3.20 17.30
C ARG A 134 32.46 -1.71 17.66
N ARG A 135 32.08 -0.83 16.74
CA ARG A 135 32.07 0.62 16.99
C ARG A 135 31.11 1.01 18.12
N LEU A 136 29.92 0.39 18.17
CA LEU A 136 28.95 0.62 19.23
C LEU A 136 29.48 0.18 20.60
N LEU A 137 30.14 -0.99 20.68
CA LEU A 137 30.76 -1.48 21.91
C LEU A 137 31.89 -0.55 22.39
N ILE A 138 32.77 -0.09 21.49
CA ILE A 138 33.84 0.87 21.85
C ILE A 138 33.24 2.16 22.41
N LYS A 139 32.23 2.72 21.75
CA LYS A 139 31.56 3.93 22.22
C LYS A 139 30.89 3.72 23.59
N ARG A 140 30.27 2.56 23.81
CA ARG A 140 29.66 2.22 25.11
C ARG A 140 30.71 2.12 26.22
N ILE A 141 31.84 1.45 25.97
CA ILE A 141 32.96 1.35 26.93
C ILE A 141 33.52 2.74 27.24
N ALA A 142 33.78 3.56 26.21
CA ALA A 142 34.29 4.92 26.40
C ALA A 142 33.32 5.79 27.22
N LYS A 143 32.01 5.70 26.94
CA LYS A 143 30.97 6.37 27.72
C LYS A 143 30.98 5.93 29.19
N MET A 144 31.08 4.63 29.46
CA MET A 144 31.13 4.11 30.83
C MET A 144 32.38 4.55 31.58
N LYS A 145 33.55 4.60 30.92
CA LYS A 145 34.78 5.15 31.52
C LYS A 145 34.64 6.62 31.89
N ALA A 146 34.09 7.43 30.98
CA ALA A 146 33.80 8.84 31.25
C ALA A 146 32.80 9.02 32.40
N GLN A 147 31.77 8.18 32.48
CA GLN A 147 30.81 8.20 33.60
C GLN A 147 31.48 7.84 34.94
N ARG A 148 32.37 6.84 34.95
CA ARG A 148 33.16 6.45 36.13
C ARG A 148 34.01 7.63 36.63
N GLU A 149 34.71 8.31 35.74
CA GLU A 149 35.53 9.47 36.07
C GLU A 149 34.69 10.63 36.61
N ALA A 150 33.53 10.90 35.99
CA ALA A 150 32.61 11.93 36.44
C ALA A 150 32.04 11.63 37.85
N LEU A 151 31.66 10.37 38.12
CA LEU A 151 31.19 9.95 39.45
C LEU A 151 32.28 10.11 40.51
N ASN A 152 33.52 9.73 40.20
CA ASN A 152 34.65 9.92 41.11
C ASN A 152 34.90 11.41 41.41
N SER A 153 34.78 12.29 40.41
CA SER A 153 34.87 13.73 40.60
C SER A 153 33.75 14.27 41.50
N LEU A 154 32.50 13.83 41.29
CA LEU A 154 31.35 14.22 42.11
C LEU A 154 31.46 13.73 43.55
N MET A 155 31.99 12.53 43.76
CA MET A 155 32.29 11.98 45.09
C MET A 155 33.31 12.85 45.82
N LYS A 156 34.42 13.20 45.17
CA LYS A 156 35.45 14.11 45.74
C LYS A 156 34.86 15.47 46.08
N LYS A 157 34.11 16.09 45.15
CA LYS A 157 33.46 17.38 45.39
C LYS A 157 32.49 17.34 46.58
N SER A 158 31.68 16.28 46.68
CA SER A 158 30.75 16.10 47.81
C SER A 158 31.47 15.93 49.15
N GLN A 159 32.66 15.30 49.16
CA GLN A 159 33.52 15.21 50.35
C GLN A 159 34.05 16.58 50.74
N GLU A 160 34.51 17.40 49.78
CA GLU A 160 34.97 18.76 50.06
C GLU A 160 33.86 19.66 50.60
N GLU A 161 32.69 19.67 49.96
CA GLU A 161 31.50 20.41 50.42
C GLU A 161 31.11 20.04 51.85
N ARG A 162 31.26 18.76 52.22
CA ARG A 162 30.92 18.25 53.56
C ARG A 162 31.98 18.60 54.60
N PHE A 163 33.24 18.27 54.34
CA PHE A 163 34.29 18.25 55.36
C PHE A 163 35.15 19.51 55.41
N LYS A 164 35.30 20.21 54.28
CA LYS A 164 36.05 21.47 54.21
C LYS A 164 35.12 22.67 54.37
N GLU A 165 34.00 22.66 53.64
CA GLU A 165 33.14 23.84 53.53
C GLU A 165 31.94 23.82 54.47
N ASN A 166 31.60 22.66 55.06
CA ASN A 166 30.39 22.44 55.88
C ASN A 166 29.07 22.88 55.19
N LYS A 167 29.01 22.89 53.85
CA LYS A 167 27.85 23.37 53.07
C LYS A 167 26.67 22.39 53.07
N ILE A 168 26.90 21.11 53.35
CA ILE A 168 25.87 20.06 53.30
C ILE A 168 25.77 19.27 54.61
N SER A 169 24.54 18.87 54.96
CA SER A 169 24.28 18.03 56.13
C SER A 169 24.79 16.60 55.92
N GLY A 170 25.03 15.88 57.03
CA GLY A 170 25.60 14.53 56.99
C GLY A 170 24.66 13.54 56.31
N LEU A 171 23.36 13.72 56.53
CA LEU A 171 22.31 12.94 55.86
C LEU A 171 22.37 13.12 54.34
N VAL A 172 22.44 14.36 53.85
CA VAL A 172 22.50 14.66 52.40
C VAL A 172 23.78 14.08 51.79
N TYR A 173 24.92 14.23 52.46
CA TYR A 173 26.19 13.62 52.04
C TYR A 173 26.07 12.09 51.90
N ASN A 174 25.54 11.41 52.92
CA ASN A 174 25.39 9.96 52.92
C ASN A 174 24.47 9.47 51.78
N ILE A 175 23.36 10.18 51.52
CA ILE A 175 22.45 9.87 50.41
C ILE A 175 23.16 10.00 49.06
N ARG A 176 23.89 11.11 48.83
CA ARG A 176 24.65 11.32 47.58
C ARG A 176 25.72 10.24 47.41
N MET A 177 26.49 9.97 48.46
CA MET A 177 27.58 9.00 48.44
C MET A 177 27.08 7.58 48.17
N LYS A 178 25.94 7.19 48.77
CA LYS A 178 25.28 5.91 48.50
C LYS A 178 24.91 5.78 47.01
N LYS A 179 24.22 6.78 46.45
CA LYS A 179 23.82 6.77 45.03
C LYS A 179 25.03 6.72 44.07
N TYR A 180 26.09 7.46 44.37
CA TYR A 180 27.31 7.44 43.54
C TYR A 180 28.02 6.09 43.60
N LYS A 181 28.14 5.49 44.79
CA LYS A 181 28.73 4.15 44.95
C LYS A 181 27.92 3.07 44.26
N GLU A 182 26.59 3.08 44.38
CA GLU A 182 25.71 2.15 43.67
C GLU A 182 25.94 2.22 42.15
N LYS A 183 25.95 3.43 41.57
CA LYS A 183 26.21 3.62 40.13
C LYS A 183 27.63 3.26 39.72
N LEU A 184 28.61 3.50 40.60
CA LEU A 184 30.00 3.12 40.35
C LEU A 184 30.14 1.60 40.30
N ASN A 185 29.52 0.89 41.23
CA ASN A 185 29.53 -0.58 41.28
C ASN A 185 28.87 -1.18 40.03
N GLU A 186 27.72 -0.66 39.58
CA GLU A 186 27.08 -1.09 38.33
C GLU A 186 28.04 -0.97 37.12
N ILE A 187 28.76 0.16 37.03
CA ILE A 187 29.74 0.37 35.95
C ILE A 187 30.92 -0.60 36.08
N GLU A 188 31.42 -0.83 37.29
CA GLU A 188 32.55 -1.73 37.55
C GLU A 188 32.21 -3.21 37.26
N GLU A 189 30.95 -3.61 37.42
CA GLU A 189 30.45 -4.93 37.05
C GLU A 189 30.26 -5.07 35.52
N GLU A 190 29.66 -4.08 34.84
CA GLU A 190 29.38 -4.17 33.40
C GLU A 190 30.63 -4.01 32.51
N LEU A 191 31.55 -3.13 32.90
CA LEU A 191 32.72 -2.76 32.10
C LEU A 191 33.63 -3.96 31.75
N PRO A 192 34.01 -4.87 32.66
CA PRO A 192 34.81 -6.05 32.32
C PRO A 192 34.08 -7.01 31.36
N VAL A 193 32.75 -7.08 31.44
CA VAL A 193 31.95 -7.88 30.51
C VAL A 193 32.00 -7.29 29.10
N LEU A 194 31.93 -5.96 28.96
CA LEU A 194 32.07 -5.29 27.67
C LEU A 194 33.50 -5.37 27.12
N GLU A 195 34.51 -5.21 27.98
CA GLU A 195 35.92 -5.32 27.61
C GLU A 195 36.30 -6.74 27.17
N SER A 196 35.77 -7.77 27.83
CA SER A 196 35.96 -9.16 27.39
C SER A 196 35.26 -9.45 26.06
N LYS A 197 34.05 -8.90 25.84
CA LYS A 197 33.33 -9.01 24.56
C LYS A 197 34.12 -8.40 23.40
N ILE A 198 34.68 -7.20 23.58
CA ILE A 198 35.50 -6.58 22.52
C ILE A 198 36.82 -7.33 22.30
N LYS A 199 37.46 -7.84 23.36
CA LYS A 199 38.67 -8.66 23.25
C LYS A 199 38.41 -9.92 22.41
N LYS A 200 37.28 -10.61 22.66
CA LYS A 200 36.84 -11.77 21.85
C LYS A 200 36.56 -11.42 20.38
N ILE A 201 36.07 -10.21 20.10
CA ILE A 201 35.86 -9.74 18.72
C ILE A 201 37.20 -9.45 18.03
N ASN A 202 38.18 -8.89 18.76
CA ASN A 202 39.50 -8.57 18.21
C ASN A 202 40.37 -9.82 18.00
N SER A 203 40.25 -10.85 18.84
CA SER A 203 41.04 -12.09 18.72
C SER A 203 40.58 -13.02 17.60
N LYS A 204 39.40 -12.79 17.02
CA LYS A 204 38.84 -13.55 15.88
C LYS A 204 39.16 -12.92 14.53
N LYS A 205 39.98 -11.87 14.50
CA LYS A 205 40.36 -11.13 13.31
C LYS A 205 41.76 -11.56 12.89
#